data_AF-A0A3D4HV16-F1
#
_entry.id   AF-A0A3D4HV16-F1
#
_cell.length_a   1.000
_cell.length_b   1.000
_cell.length_c   1.000
_cell.angle_alpha   90.00
_cell.angle_beta   90.00
_cell.angle_gamma   90.00
#
_symmetry.space_group_name_H-M   'P 1'
#
loop_
_entity.id
_entity.type
_entity.pdbx_description
1 polymer ?
#
loop_
_entity_poly.entity_id
_entity_poly.type
_entity_poly.pdbx_seq_one_letter_code
_entity_poly.pdbx_strand_id
1 'polypeptide(L)'
;IAPRKFACSSGIGYDANVCYEVSTSPLKKKFNRFGAGKFVYFAITIKQLLTIKPANGTIIVDGIKKNTYHKILLVSNMIHTYEGGGLPMAPHADPTDGKLSICLVHGLNKFRIMLLLPTLLFGKHIYFKGVEIFNCSSIEIITDHDLAVHTDGEIPALCSHIKVSVIPEKIRMIL
;
A
#
# COMPACT_ATOMS: atom_id res chain seq x y z
N ILE A 1 21.87 -6.56 -2.63
CA ILE A 1 21.23 -5.53 -1.76
C ILE A 1 20.70 -6.25 -0.53
N ALA A 2 21.01 -5.77 0.68
CA ALA A 2 20.50 -6.40 1.91
C ALA A 2 18.98 -6.17 2.02
N PRO A 3 18.20 -7.16 2.52
CA PRO A 3 16.76 -7.02 2.65
C PRO A 3 16.41 -5.96 3.70
N ARG A 4 15.46 -5.07 3.38
CA ARG A 4 14.89 -4.11 4.31
C ARG A 4 13.78 -4.78 5.13
N LYS A 5 13.74 -4.52 6.44
CA LYS A 5 12.70 -5.02 7.34
C LYS A 5 11.68 -3.92 7.60
N PHE A 6 10.44 -4.33 7.85
CA PHE A 6 9.36 -3.47 8.33
C PHE A 6 8.59 -4.16 9.44
N ALA A 7 7.87 -3.38 10.23
CA ALA A 7 7.01 -3.86 11.32
C ALA A 7 5.54 -3.54 11.10
N CYS A 8 5.20 -2.48 10.34
CA CYS A 8 3.82 -2.08 10.09
C CYS A 8 3.35 -2.50 8.69
N SER A 9 3.99 -1.95 7.66
CA SER A 9 3.62 -2.21 6.28
C SER A 9 4.74 -1.91 5.29
N SER A 10 4.61 -2.50 4.10
CA SER A 10 5.38 -2.14 2.92
C SER A 10 4.48 -2.26 1.71
N GLY A 11 4.61 -1.40 0.71
CA GLY A 11 3.75 -1.42 -0.46
C GLY A 11 4.43 -0.90 -1.70
N ILE A 12 3.82 -1.16 -2.85
CA ILE A 12 4.28 -0.70 -4.16
C ILE A 12 3.12 -0.08 -4.92
N GLY A 13 3.38 1.06 -5.57
CA GLY A 13 2.40 1.78 -6.38
C GLY A 13 1.84 3.02 -5.68
N TYR A 14 0.52 3.17 -5.72
CA TYR A 14 -0.16 4.43 -5.37
C TYR A 14 0.07 4.92 -3.95
N ASP A 15 -0.02 4.04 -2.96
CA ASP A 15 0.22 4.36 -1.54
C ASP A 15 1.65 4.87 -1.31
N ALA A 16 2.63 4.22 -1.94
CA ALA A 16 4.02 4.65 -1.93
C ALA A 16 4.22 6.01 -2.63
N ASN A 17 3.58 6.24 -3.78
CA ASN A 17 3.66 7.53 -4.48
C ASN A 17 3.07 8.68 -3.65
N VAL A 18 1.93 8.44 -2.98
CA VAL A 18 1.34 9.41 -2.05
C VAL A 18 2.30 9.69 -0.90
N CYS A 19 2.87 8.65 -0.31
CA CYS A 19 3.85 8.78 0.77
C CYS A 19 5.09 9.60 0.32
N TYR A 20 5.63 9.32 -0.87
CA TYR A 20 6.73 10.07 -1.47
C TYR A 20 6.39 11.56 -1.63
N GLU A 21 5.26 11.89 -2.25
CA GLU A 21 4.88 13.29 -2.46
C GLU A 21 4.58 14.00 -1.14
N VAL A 22 3.94 13.34 -0.17
CA VAL A 22 3.70 13.90 1.16
C VAL A 22 5.03 14.17 1.89
N SER A 23 6.01 13.28 1.78
CA SER A 23 7.33 13.44 2.42
C SER A 23 8.17 14.56 1.82
N THR A 24 8.02 14.82 0.52
CA THR A 24 8.82 15.81 -0.23
C THR A 24 8.12 17.16 -0.37
N SER A 25 6.80 17.24 -0.15
CA SER A 25 6.03 18.47 -0.35
C SER A 25 6.34 19.55 0.71
N PRO A 26 6.73 20.77 0.29
CA PRO A 26 6.95 21.91 1.19
C PRO A 26 5.69 22.34 1.95
N LEU A 27 4.51 21.99 1.42
CA LEU A 27 3.20 22.36 1.97
C LEU A 27 2.94 21.73 3.35
N LYS A 28 3.54 20.56 3.64
CA LYS A 28 3.41 19.87 4.93
C LYS A 28 3.90 20.74 6.09
N LYS A 29 5.04 21.43 5.92
CA LYS A 29 5.61 22.33 6.93
C LYS A 29 4.75 23.59 7.15
N LYS A 30 4.18 24.16 6.10
CA LYS A 30 3.34 25.38 6.20
C LYS A 30 1.96 25.10 6.81
N PHE A 31 1.31 23.99 6.48
CA PHE A 31 -0.07 23.69 6.92
C PHE A 31 -0.15 22.90 8.24
N ASN A 32 0.90 22.17 8.66
CA ASN A 32 0.94 21.59 10.01
C ASN A 32 0.86 22.66 11.10
N ARG A 33 1.36 23.87 10.83
CA ARG A 33 1.29 25.00 11.75
C ARG A 33 -0.15 25.47 12.03
N PHE A 34 -1.09 25.13 11.16
CA PHE A 34 -2.51 25.52 11.26
C PHE A 34 -3.45 24.32 11.58
N GLY A 35 -2.92 23.16 11.95
CA GLY A 35 -3.74 21.98 12.27
C GLY A 35 -4.43 21.32 11.07
N ALA A 36 -4.11 21.73 9.84
CA ALA A 36 -4.76 21.28 8.60
C ALA A 36 -4.03 20.13 7.89
N GLY A 37 -3.15 19.40 8.58
CA GLY A 37 -2.31 18.33 7.99
C GLY A 37 -3.10 17.24 7.28
N LYS A 38 -4.30 16.91 7.76
CA LYS A 38 -5.20 15.92 7.14
C LYS A 38 -5.76 16.37 5.78
N PHE A 39 -6.04 17.66 5.59
CA PHE A 39 -6.53 18.21 4.32
C PHE A 39 -5.44 18.20 3.25
N VAL A 40 -4.18 18.46 3.62
CA VAL A 40 -3.04 18.36 2.71
C VAL A 40 -2.85 16.92 2.25
N TYR A 41 -2.94 15.96 3.16
CA TYR A 41 -2.86 14.54 2.84
C TYR A 41 -3.97 14.13 1.85
N PHE A 42 -5.21 14.55 2.12
CA PHE A 42 -6.34 14.29 1.22
C PHE A 42 -6.15 14.94 -0.15
N ALA A 43 -5.73 16.21 -0.21
CA ALA A 43 -5.50 16.91 -1.48
C ALA A 43 -4.39 16.25 -2.32
N ILE A 44 -3.29 15.84 -1.69
CA ILE A 44 -2.19 15.11 -2.35
C ILE A 44 -2.68 13.74 -2.83
N THR A 45 -3.47 13.04 -2.02
CA THR A 45 -4.11 11.77 -2.42
C THR A 45 -4.94 11.98 -3.68
N ILE A 46 -5.87 12.94 -3.70
CA ILE A 46 -6.69 13.23 -4.89
C ILE A 46 -5.83 13.62 -6.10
N LYS A 47 -4.80 14.45 -5.92
CA LYS A 47 -3.87 14.82 -6.99
C LYS A 47 -3.19 13.60 -7.59
N GLN A 48 -2.61 12.75 -6.75
CA GLN A 48 -1.97 11.50 -7.18
C GLN A 48 -2.96 10.61 -7.92
N LEU A 49 -4.22 10.56 -7.49
CA LEU A 49 -5.22 9.73 -8.15
C LEU A 49 -5.45 10.14 -9.61
N LEU A 50 -5.39 11.45 -9.87
CA LEU A 50 -5.56 12.00 -11.20
C LEU A 50 -4.34 11.78 -12.09
N THR A 51 -3.14 11.71 -11.51
CA THR A 51 -1.87 11.64 -12.25
C THR A 51 -1.26 10.25 -12.35
N ILE A 52 -1.58 9.34 -11.43
CA ILE A 52 -0.94 8.02 -11.40
C ILE A 52 -1.29 7.20 -12.64
N LYS A 53 -0.28 6.47 -13.12
CA LYS A 53 -0.41 5.47 -14.17
C LYS A 53 -0.38 4.10 -13.51
N PRO A 54 -1.51 3.35 -13.50
CA PRO A 54 -1.51 1.97 -13.04
C PRO A 54 -0.58 1.11 -13.90
N ALA A 55 0.07 0.12 -13.28
CA ALA A 55 0.96 -0.81 -13.96
C ALA A 55 0.22 -2.09 -14.38
N ASN A 56 0.73 -2.79 -15.38
CA ASN A 56 0.42 -4.21 -15.53
C ASN A 56 1.53 -5.01 -14.86
N GLY A 57 1.20 -6.20 -14.38
CA GLY A 57 2.19 -6.97 -13.67
C GLY A 57 1.77 -8.40 -13.39
N THR A 58 2.72 -9.14 -12.83
CA THR A 58 2.54 -10.49 -12.35
C THR A 58 2.80 -10.52 -10.85
N ILE A 59 1.90 -11.17 -10.13
CA ILE A 59 2.02 -11.41 -8.70
C ILE A 59 2.16 -12.91 -8.48
N ILE A 60 3.17 -13.31 -7.72
CA ILE A 60 3.42 -14.69 -7.32
C ILE A 60 3.25 -14.79 -5.81
N VAL A 61 2.30 -15.61 -5.37
CA VAL A 61 1.98 -15.81 -3.96
C VAL A 61 2.49 -17.17 -3.51
N ASP A 62 3.23 -17.17 -2.40
CA ASP A 62 3.86 -18.35 -1.79
C ASP A 62 4.69 -19.20 -2.77
N GLY A 63 5.25 -18.55 -3.81
CA GLY A 63 6.05 -19.20 -4.85
C GLY A 63 5.28 -20.10 -5.82
N ILE A 64 3.97 -20.25 -5.66
CA ILE A 64 3.18 -21.27 -6.39
C ILE A 64 2.03 -20.68 -7.20
N LYS A 65 1.37 -19.61 -6.72
CA LYS A 65 0.21 -19.01 -7.39
C LYS A 65 0.65 -17.79 -8.18
N LYS A 66 0.75 -17.94 -9.50
CA LYS A 66 1.18 -16.88 -10.42
C LYS A 66 -0.03 -16.34 -11.20
N ASN A 67 -0.36 -15.08 -10.97
CA ASN A 67 -1.48 -14.41 -11.63
C ASN A 67 -1.01 -13.11 -12.29
N THR A 68 -1.51 -12.85 -13.50
CA THR A 68 -1.29 -11.58 -14.21
C THR A 68 -2.45 -10.64 -13.94
N TYR A 69 -2.13 -9.39 -13.62
CA TYR A 69 -3.08 -8.34 -13.29
C TYR A 69 -2.89 -7.14 -14.22
N HIS A 70 -4.02 -6.52 -14.57
CA HIS A 70 -4.05 -5.31 -15.39
C HIS A 70 -4.45 -4.11 -14.54
N LYS A 71 -3.82 -2.96 -14.79
CA LYS A 71 -4.07 -1.72 -14.07
C LYS A 71 -3.96 -1.88 -12.54
N ILE A 72 -2.89 -2.52 -12.06
CA ILE A 72 -2.49 -2.52 -10.66
C ILE A 72 -2.27 -1.07 -10.23
N LEU A 73 -3.08 -0.62 -9.29
CA LEU A 73 -2.97 0.70 -8.67
C LEU A 73 -1.99 0.64 -7.50
N LEU A 74 -2.16 -0.35 -6.63
CA LEU A 74 -1.27 -0.59 -5.48
C LEU A 74 -1.33 -2.05 -5.04
N VAL A 75 -0.25 -2.46 -4.38
CA VAL A 75 -0.19 -3.68 -3.57
C VAL A 75 0.39 -3.29 -2.21
N SER A 76 -0.43 -3.34 -1.17
CA SER A 76 0.01 -3.07 0.20
C SER A 76 0.15 -4.39 0.97
N ASN A 77 1.31 -4.59 1.58
CA ASN A 77 1.71 -5.77 2.35
C ASN A 77 1.72 -5.39 3.83
N MET A 78 0.70 -5.84 4.56
CA MET A 78 0.40 -5.38 5.92
C MET A 78 0.74 -6.43 6.96
N ILE A 79 1.31 -5.99 8.09
CA ILE A 79 1.35 -6.76 9.35
C ILE A 79 0.21 -6.32 10.27
N HIS A 80 -0.11 -5.03 10.27
CA HIS A 80 -1.15 -4.44 11.12
C HIS A 80 -2.35 -3.93 10.31
N THR A 81 -3.45 -3.65 11.01
CA THR A 81 -4.70 -3.20 10.40
C THR A 81 -4.58 -1.85 9.68
N TYR A 82 -3.77 -0.94 10.24
CA TYR A 82 -3.79 0.47 9.88
C TYR A 82 -2.49 0.92 9.20
N GLU A 83 -2.65 1.79 8.21
CA GLU A 83 -1.56 2.49 7.51
C GLU A 83 -1.83 4.00 7.48
N GLY A 84 -0.80 4.81 7.22
CA GLY A 84 -0.99 6.18 6.72
C GLY A 84 -1.74 7.13 7.66
N GLY A 85 -1.64 6.94 8.98
CA GLY A 85 -2.31 7.79 9.96
C GLY A 85 -3.73 7.36 10.34
N GLY A 86 -4.03 6.06 10.23
CA GLY A 86 -5.27 5.46 10.75
C GLY A 86 -6.22 4.95 9.66
N LEU A 87 -5.73 4.73 8.43
CA LEU A 87 -6.50 4.11 7.37
C LEU A 87 -6.49 2.59 7.55
N PRO A 88 -7.63 1.92 7.75
CA PRO A 88 -7.69 0.46 7.89
C PRO A 88 -7.44 -0.23 6.53
N MET A 89 -6.19 -0.23 6.06
CA MET A 89 -5.80 -0.77 4.75
C MET A 89 -6.09 -2.26 4.64
N ALA A 90 -5.81 -3.01 5.70
CA ALA A 90 -6.13 -4.43 5.86
C ALA A 90 -6.96 -4.64 7.14
N PRO A 91 -8.30 -4.43 7.09
CA PRO A 91 -9.18 -4.50 8.26
C PRO A 91 -9.11 -5.79 9.09
N HIS A 92 -8.62 -6.88 8.48
CA HIS A 92 -8.55 -8.21 9.08
C HIS A 92 -7.11 -8.70 9.31
N ALA A 93 -6.12 -7.80 9.23
CA ALA A 93 -4.74 -8.16 9.52
C ALA A 93 -4.56 -8.58 10.98
N ASP A 94 -3.86 -9.69 11.18
CA ASP A 94 -3.51 -10.22 12.49
C ASP A 94 -1.97 -10.27 12.61
N PRO A 95 -1.34 -9.43 13.44
CA PRO A 95 0.11 -9.41 13.57
C PRO A 95 0.67 -10.67 14.25
N THR A 96 -0.18 -11.58 14.74
CA THR A 96 0.21 -12.80 15.46
C THR A 96 0.09 -14.07 14.61
N ASP A 97 -0.55 -14.03 13.43
CA ASP A 97 -0.83 -15.21 12.62
C ASP A 97 0.37 -15.69 11.77
N GLY A 98 1.47 -14.93 11.79
CA GLY A 98 2.68 -15.22 11.04
C GLY A 98 2.51 -15.05 9.53
N LYS A 99 1.58 -14.22 9.05
CA LYS A 99 1.33 -13.95 7.63
C LYS A 99 1.40 -12.46 7.31
N LEU A 100 1.51 -12.16 6.01
CA LEU A 100 1.23 -10.86 5.44
C LEU A 100 -0.25 -10.80 5.07
N SER A 101 -0.94 -9.72 5.41
CA SER A 101 -2.24 -9.38 4.85
C SER A 101 -2.07 -8.46 3.66
N ILE A 102 -2.49 -8.92 2.48
CA ILE A 102 -2.32 -8.21 1.22
C ILE A 102 -3.58 -7.44 0.89
N CYS A 103 -3.42 -6.18 0.50
CA CYS A 103 -4.45 -5.38 -0.16
C CYS A 103 -4.00 -5.06 -1.58
N LEU A 104 -4.61 -5.72 -2.57
CA LEU A 104 -4.33 -5.53 -3.98
C LEU A 104 -5.48 -4.76 -4.63
N VAL A 105 -5.19 -3.60 -5.22
CA VAL A 105 -6.19 -2.81 -5.96
C VAL A 105 -5.82 -2.79 -7.43
N HIS A 106 -6.71 -3.26 -8.30
CA HIS A 106 -6.45 -3.35 -9.74
C HIS A 106 -7.72 -3.23 -10.59
N GLY A 107 -7.57 -3.05 -11.90
CA GLY A 107 -8.68 -3.08 -12.86
C GLY A 107 -9.70 -1.92 -12.75
N LEU A 108 -9.52 -0.99 -11.80
CA LEU A 108 -10.41 0.13 -11.58
C LEU A 108 -10.12 1.29 -12.54
N ASN A 109 -11.18 1.99 -12.96
CA ASN A 109 -11.06 3.29 -13.61
C ASN A 109 -11.05 4.41 -12.56
N LYS A 110 -10.64 5.62 -12.96
CA LYS A 110 -10.50 6.77 -12.05
C LYS A 110 -11.79 7.08 -11.25
N PHE A 111 -12.95 6.98 -11.89
CA PHE A 111 -14.24 7.22 -11.23
C PHE A 111 -14.52 6.19 -10.11
N ARG A 112 -14.29 4.90 -10.38
CA ARG A 112 -14.44 3.85 -9.35
C ARG A 112 -13.45 4.03 -8.21
N ILE A 113 -12.22 4.46 -8.48
CA ILE A 113 -11.26 4.72 -7.41
C ILE A 113 -11.71 5.92 -6.57
N MET A 114 -12.26 6.97 -7.19
CA MET A 114 -12.81 8.12 -6.46
C MET A 114 -13.95 7.70 -5.51
N LEU A 115 -14.80 6.76 -5.92
CA LEU A 115 -15.84 6.18 -5.06
C LEU A 115 -15.28 5.23 -3.99
N LEU A 116 -14.15 4.57 -4.26
CA LEU A 116 -13.48 3.67 -3.32
C LEU A 116 -12.82 4.45 -2.16
N LEU A 117 -12.18 5.58 -2.44
CA LEU A 117 -11.44 6.36 -1.42
C LEU A 117 -12.22 6.66 -0.13
N PRO A 118 -13.47 7.17 -0.15
CA PRO A 118 -14.20 7.41 1.09
C PRO A 118 -14.51 6.11 1.86
N THR A 119 -14.66 4.97 1.18
CA THR A 119 -14.91 3.68 1.83
C THR A 119 -13.70 3.15 2.60
N LEU A 120 -12.48 3.55 2.21
CA LEU A 120 -11.24 3.21 2.91
C LEU A 120 -11.22 3.75 4.34
N LEU A 121 -11.81 4.92 4.59
CA LEU A 121 -11.91 5.52 5.95
C LEU A 121 -12.69 4.63 6.93
N PHE A 122 -13.55 3.75 6.40
CA PHE A 122 -14.37 2.82 7.18
C PHE A 122 -13.96 1.36 7.00
N GLY A 123 -12.85 1.09 6.30
CA GLY A 123 -12.40 -0.27 5.97
C GLY A 123 -13.35 -1.04 5.04
N LYS A 124 -14.26 -0.35 4.35
CA LYS A 124 -15.27 -0.96 3.46
C LYS A 124 -14.81 -1.10 2.01
N HIS A 125 -13.63 -0.59 1.67
CA HIS A 125 -13.01 -0.75 0.35
C HIS A 125 -12.82 -2.24 -0.01
N ILE A 126 -12.68 -3.10 0.99
CA ILE A 126 -12.53 -4.56 0.81
C ILE A 126 -13.70 -5.21 0.05
N TYR A 127 -14.88 -4.57 0.02
CA TYR A 127 -16.06 -5.08 -0.68
C TYR A 127 -16.16 -4.58 -2.14
N PHE A 128 -15.25 -3.72 -2.58
CA PHE A 128 -15.27 -3.18 -3.94
C PHE A 128 -14.72 -4.18 -4.94
N LYS A 129 -15.45 -4.42 -6.04
CA LYS A 129 -14.93 -5.23 -7.16
C LYS A 129 -13.69 -4.57 -7.74
N GLY A 130 -12.55 -5.26 -7.69
CA GLY A 130 -11.22 -4.72 -8.04
C GLY A 130 -10.31 -4.51 -6.83
N VAL A 131 -10.79 -4.81 -5.62
CA VAL A 131 -9.97 -4.99 -4.42
C VAL A 131 -9.92 -6.47 -4.08
N GLU A 132 -8.72 -7.01 -3.90
CA GLU A 132 -8.48 -8.36 -3.42
C GLU A 132 -7.76 -8.28 -2.08
N ILE A 133 -8.32 -8.96 -1.07
CA ILE A 133 -7.71 -9.13 0.25
C ILE A 133 -7.40 -10.61 0.46
N PHE A 134 -6.15 -10.94 0.76
CA PHE A 134 -5.73 -12.31 1.06
C PHE A 134 -4.50 -12.34 1.95
N ASN A 135 -4.27 -13.46 2.63
CA ASN A 135 -3.08 -13.65 3.47
C ASN A 135 -2.09 -14.61 2.80
N CYS A 136 -0.80 -14.36 2.95
CA CYS A 136 0.27 -15.22 2.43
C CYS A 136 1.54 -15.13 3.29
N SER A 137 2.45 -16.09 3.14
CA SER A 137 3.76 -16.05 3.81
C SER A 137 4.79 -15.26 2.99
N SER A 138 4.65 -15.28 1.67
CA SER A 138 5.46 -14.47 0.76
C SER A 138 4.71 -14.05 -0.50
N ILE A 139 5.12 -12.91 -1.04
CA ILE A 139 4.58 -12.34 -2.26
C ILE A 139 5.71 -11.73 -3.08
N GLU A 140 5.68 -11.96 -4.38
CA GLU A 140 6.60 -11.38 -5.35
C GLU A 140 5.78 -10.61 -6.38
N ILE A 141 6.17 -9.36 -6.63
CA ILE A 141 5.43 -8.41 -7.43
C ILE A 141 6.36 -7.91 -8.53
N ILE A 142 5.97 -8.15 -9.78
CA ILE A 142 6.72 -7.78 -10.98
C ILE A 142 5.82 -6.89 -11.83
N THR A 143 6.23 -5.67 -12.10
CA THR A 143 5.49 -4.68 -12.89
C THR A 143 6.20 -4.30 -14.18
N ASP A 144 5.44 -3.82 -15.16
CA ASP A 144 5.95 -3.43 -16.48
C ASP A 144 6.79 -2.13 -16.48
N HIS A 145 6.80 -1.39 -15.37
CA HIS A 145 7.66 -0.24 -15.13
C HIS A 145 7.92 -0.05 -13.63
N ASP A 146 8.90 0.78 -13.30
CA ASP A 146 9.24 1.09 -11.91
C ASP A 146 8.12 1.88 -11.23
N LEU A 147 7.78 1.45 -10.01
CA LEU A 147 6.85 2.10 -9.12
C LEU A 147 7.55 2.44 -7.80
N ALA A 148 7.05 3.44 -7.08
CA ALA A 148 7.57 3.68 -5.73
C ALA A 148 7.26 2.50 -4.83
N VAL A 149 8.23 2.18 -3.98
CA VAL A 149 8.09 1.22 -2.89
C VAL A 149 8.16 2.00 -1.60
N HIS A 150 7.29 1.68 -0.65
CA HIS A 150 7.38 2.18 0.72
C HIS A 150 7.67 1.05 1.70
N THR A 151 8.29 1.40 2.82
CA THR A 151 8.57 0.52 3.95
C THR A 151 8.43 1.34 5.22
N ASP A 152 7.43 1.04 6.04
CA ASP A 152 7.06 1.77 7.25
C ASP A 152 6.98 3.31 7.08
N GLY A 153 6.46 3.75 5.91
CA GLY A 153 6.29 5.18 5.60
C GLY A 153 7.54 5.89 5.08
N GLU A 154 8.61 5.17 4.76
CA GLU A 154 9.77 5.69 4.04
C GLU A 154 9.84 5.11 2.62
N ILE A 155 10.46 5.84 1.68
CA ILE A 155 10.57 5.45 0.27
C ILE A 155 12.02 5.05 -0.06
N PRO A 156 12.39 3.77 0.09
CA PRO A 156 13.76 3.33 -0.15
C PRO A 156 14.16 3.31 -1.63
N ALA A 157 13.21 3.11 -2.55
CA ALA A 157 13.52 2.87 -3.95
C ALA A 157 12.30 3.05 -4.87
N LEU A 158 12.59 3.19 -6.16
CA LEU A 158 11.67 2.87 -7.26
C LEU A 158 12.07 1.50 -7.80
N CYS A 159 11.12 0.58 -7.92
CA CYS A 159 11.38 -0.79 -8.36
C CYS A 159 10.23 -1.30 -9.23
N SER A 160 10.57 -2.11 -10.22
CA SER A 160 9.63 -2.93 -11.00
C SER A 160 9.54 -4.36 -10.49
N HIS A 161 10.40 -4.76 -9.54
CA HIS A 161 10.42 -6.10 -8.99
C HIS A 161 10.73 -6.06 -7.50
N ILE A 162 9.79 -6.53 -6.68
CA ILE A 162 9.99 -6.69 -5.24
C ILE A 162 9.55 -8.08 -4.78
N LYS A 163 10.20 -8.58 -3.73
CA LYS A 163 9.81 -9.78 -3.00
C LYS A 163 9.69 -9.45 -1.52
N VAL A 164 8.56 -9.82 -0.94
CA VAL A 164 8.21 -9.55 0.45
C VAL A 164 7.87 -10.88 1.12
N SER A 165 8.39 -11.10 2.32
CA SER A 165 8.14 -12.31 3.09
C SER A 165 8.06 -12.00 4.57
N VAL A 166 7.16 -12.68 5.27
CA VAL A 166 7.04 -12.60 6.73
C VAL A 166 8.14 -13.43 7.41
N ILE A 167 8.60 -12.95 8.57
CA ILE A 167 9.43 -13.72 9.50
C ILE A 167 8.60 -13.91 10.76
N PRO A 168 8.05 -15.11 11.02
CA PRO A 168 7.11 -15.30 12.12
C PRO A 168 7.78 -15.08 13.49
N GLU A 169 7.00 -14.55 14.44
CA GLU A 169 7.34 -14.42 15.86
C GLU A 169 8.65 -13.67 16.18
N LYS A 170 9.06 -12.72 15.30
CA LYS A 170 10.38 -12.09 15.43
C LYS A 170 10.46 -10.97 16.47
N ILE A 171 9.33 -10.33 16.79
CA ILE A 171 9.26 -9.14 17.65
C ILE A 171 8.18 -9.36 18.71
N ARG A 172 8.46 -8.98 19.97
CA ARG A 172 7.47 -8.91 21.05
C ARG A 172 7.09 -7.45 21.27
N MET A 173 5.81 -7.14 21.19
CA MET A 173 5.27 -5.79 21.39
C MET A 173 4.16 -5.80 22.45
N ILE A 174 4.00 -4.68 23.13
CA ILE A 174 2.82 -4.43 23.95
C ILE A 174 1.75 -3.90 22.99
N LEU A 175 0.59 -4.56 22.95
CA LEU A 175 -0.55 -4.20 22.10
C LEU A 175 -1.53 -3.29 22.87
#